data_AF-A0A6C2D047-F1
#
_entry.id   AF-A0A6C2D047-F1
#
_cell.length_a   1.000
_cell.length_b   1.000
_cell.length_c   1.000
_cell.angle_alpha   90.00
_cell.angle_beta   90.00
_cell.angle_gamma   90.00
#
_symmetry.space_group_name_H-M   'P 1'
#
loop_
_entity.id
_entity.type
_entity.pdbx_description
1 polymer ?
#
loop_
_entity_poly.entity_id
_entity_poly.type
_entity_poly.pdbx_seq_one_letter_code
_entity_poly.pdbx_strand_id
1 'polypeptide(L)'
;MREFAGHAPLLIPHEGAGCVGSDVYCHAVVRDAVAGRGGRQVYGWLLTVPSLTEPRQGAYGFTFHSVWLSPGGRLIDVSPHAFSCDGWSVFIPDARRCYDFAGERGYNALVIYTDARLSAHVQQLSGFPVKPRALYWTSQLYLLPVGAYEGRFRRASRHVPEIEARYALKFEGGRLLGTDTLSRAQRIELAFNYGI
;
A
#
# COMPACT_ATOMS: atom_id res chain seq x y z
N MET A 1 -15.39 -15.51 10.63
CA MET A 1 -14.30 -14.90 9.84
C MET A 1 -13.81 -13.72 10.66
N ARG A 2 -12.57 -13.71 11.18
CA ARG A 2 -12.06 -12.52 11.89
C ARG A 2 -11.90 -11.42 10.86
N GLU A 3 -12.50 -10.27 11.10
CA GLU A 3 -12.44 -9.13 10.19
C GLU A 3 -10.98 -8.66 10.05
N PHE A 4 -10.47 -8.64 8.83
CA PHE A 4 -9.09 -8.29 8.49
C PHE A 4 -8.64 -6.95 9.10
N ALA A 5 -9.53 -5.96 9.13
CA ALA A 5 -9.32 -4.63 9.70
C ALA A 5 -10.49 -4.19 10.61
N GLY A 6 -11.30 -5.13 11.11
CA GLY A 6 -12.51 -4.81 11.88
C GLY A 6 -13.75 -4.46 11.04
N HIS A 7 -13.68 -4.67 9.71
CA HIS A 7 -14.82 -4.51 8.80
C HIS A 7 -14.80 -5.56 7.69
N ALA A 8 -15.98 -5.80 7.10
CA ALA A 8 -16.13 -6.59 5.88
C ALA A 8 -15.69 -5.80 4.63
N PRO A 9 -15.23 -6.47 3.56
CA PRO A 9 -14.97 -5.82 2.28
C PRO A 9 -16.25 -5.20 1.69
N LEU A 10 -16.10 -4.03 1.09
CA LEU A 10 -17.15 -3.29 0.40
C LEU A 10 -16.78 -3.15 -1.07
N LEU A 11 -17.76 -3.35 -1.95
CA LEU A 11 -17.64 -2.97 -3.35
C LEU A 11 -18.12 -1.52 -3.48
N ILE A 12 -17.25 -0.62 -3.90
CA ILE A 12 -17.52 0.82 -3.99
C ILE A 12 -17.29 1.34 -5.41
N PRO A 13 -18.08 2.33 -5.86
CA PRO A 13 -17.87 2.95 -7.16
C PRO A 13 -16.51 3.67 -7.20
N HIS A 14 -15.87 3.62 -8.36
CA HIS A 14 -14.62 4.29 -8.68
C HIS A 14 -14.87 5.30 -9.80
N GLU A 15 -14.50 6.57 -9.58
CA GLU A 15 -14.82 7.67 -10.52
C GLU A 15 -14.00 7.65 -11.83
N GLY A 16 -13.13 6.65 -12.03
CA GLY A 16 -12.45 6.40 -13.29
C GLY A 16 -10.95 6.17 -13.14
N ALA A 17 -10.39 5.47 -14.14
CA ALA A 17 -8.99 5.06 -14.14
C ALA A 17 -8.04 6.27 -14.10
N GLY A 18 -7.08 6.20 -13.18
CA GLY A 18 -5.88 7.01 -13.27
C GLY A 18 -4.98 6.57 -14.39
N CYS A 19 -4.18 7.49 -14.93
CA CYS A 19 -3.05 7.12 -15.78
C CYS A 19 -2.11 6.18 -15.01
N VAL A 20 -1.61 5.12 -15.66
CA VAL A 20 -0.53 4.30 -15.10
C VAL A 20 0.66 5.21 -14.76
N GLY A 21 1.16 5.14 -13.52
CA GLY A 21 2.27 5.98 -13.06
C GLY A 21 1.86 7.35 -12.50
N SER A 22 0.57 7.60 -12.24
CA SER A 22 0.22 8.79 -11.48
C SER A 22 0.64 8.61 -10.02
N ASP A 23 1.70 9.31 -9.60
CA ASP A 23 2.10 9.53 -8.19
C ASP A 23 1.06 10.35 -7.40
N VAL A 24 -0.19 10.33 -7.86
CA VAL A 24 -1.31 11.01 -7.25
C VAL A 24 -1.62 10.27 -5.97
N TYR A 25 -1.23 10.91 -4.88
CA TYR A 25 -1.32 10.38 -3.55
C TYR A 25 -2.79 10.30 -3.12
N CYS A 26 -3.37 9.10 -3.09
CA CYS A 26 -4.82 8.88 -2.86
C CYS A 26 -5.35 9.61 -1.63
N HIS A 27 -4.56 9.64 -0.54
CA HIS A 27 -4.94 10.35 0.67
C HIS A 27 -5.04 11.87 0.46
N ALA A 28 -4.16 12.48 -0.35
CA ALA A 28 -4.26 13.90 -0.70
C ALA A 28 -5.46 14.18 -1.61
N VAL A 29 -5.74 13.32 -2.60
CA VAL A 29 -6.91 13.47 -3.47
C VAL A 29 -8.20 13.49 -2.64
N VAL A 30 -8.35 12.54 -1.72
CA VAL A 30 -9.54 12.47 -0.88
C VAL A 30 -9.61 13.65 0.08
N ARG A 31 -8.48 14.08 0.67
CA ARG A 31 -8.43 15.29 1.50
C ARG A 31 -8.95 16.50 0.72
N ASP A 32 -8.50 16.66 -0.51
CA ASP A 32 -8.87 17.80 -1.36
C ASP A 32 -10.35 17.70 -1.79
N ALA A 33 -10.85 16.49 -2.05
CA ALA A 33 -12.28 16.24 -2.30
C ALA A 33 -13.14 16.61 -1.08
N VAL A 34 -12.69 16.27 0.13
CA VAL A 34 -13.37 16.65 1.39
C VAL A 34 -13.37 18.16 1.57
N ALA A 35 -12.24 18.83 1.32
CA ALA A 35 -12.14 20.28 1.42
C ALA A 35 -13.03 21.02 0.40
N GLY A 36 -13.12 20.52 -0.84
CA GLY A 36 -13.87 21.17 -1.90
C GLY A 36 -15.36 20.80 -1.97
N ARG A 37 -15.74 19.59 -1.58
CA ARG A 37 -17.10 19.04 -1.77
C ARG A 37 -17.78 18.61 -0.45
N GLY A 38 -17.10 18.77 0.69
CA GLY A 38 -17.56 18.29 2.00
C GLY A 38 -17.45 16.77 2.17
N GLY A 39 -18.13 16.23 3.18
CA GLY A 39 -18.08 14.79 3.49
C GLY A 39 -16.92 14.44 4.43
N ARG A 40 -16.40 13.21 4.33
CA ARG A 40 -15.25 12.77 5.15
C ARG A 40 -14.33 11.80 4.42
N GLN A 41 -13.07 11.80 4.82
CA GLN A 41 -12.07 10.83 4.38
C GLN A 41 -12.20 9.55 5.19
N VAL A 42 -12.26 8.41 4.52
CA VAL A 42 -12.29 7.09 5.14
C VAL A 42 -11.03 6.34 4.75
N TYR A 43 -10.32 5.81 5.75
CA TYR A 43 -9.08 5.05 5.58
C TYR A 43 -9.36 3.56 5.58
N GLY A 44 -8.51 2.80 4.88
CA GLY A 44 -8.68 1.36 4.78
C GLY A 44 -7.72 0.73 3.79
N TRP A 45 -8.14 -0.41 3.25
CA TRP A 45 -7.32 -1.28 2.42
C TRP A 45 -8.01 -1.51 1.09
N LEU A 46 -7.38 -1.06 0.01
CA LEU A 46 -7.82 -1.31 -1.35
C LEU A 46 -7.23 -2.64 -1.81
N LEU A 47 -8.05 -3.55 -2.35
CA LEU A 47 -7.55 -4.76 -3.00
C LEU A 47 -6.82 -4.38 -4.30
N THR A 48 -5.55 -4.74 -4.41
CA THR A 48 -4.69 -4.40 -5.56
C THR A 48 -4.14 -5.63 -6.29
N VAL A 49 -4.21 -6.80 -5.66
CA VAL A 49 -3.83 -8.11 -6.22
C VAL A 49 -4.94 -9.11 -5.90
N PRO A 50 -5.37 -9.96 -6.84
CA PRO A 50 -4.80 -10.13 -8.17
C PRO A 50 -5.02 -8.93 -9.09
N SER A 51 -4.06 -8.68 -9.98
CA SER A 51 -4.27 -7.75 -11.11
C SER A 51 -5.39 -8.29 -12.00
N LEU A 52 -6.18 -7.40 -12.60
CA LEU A 52 -7.24 -7.78 -13.55
C LEU A 52 -6.71 -8.55 -14.76
N THR A 53 -5.45 -8.31 -15.13
CA THR A 53 -4.77 -9.03 -16.20
C THR A 53 -4.32 -10.43 -15.81
N GLU A 54 -4.25 -10.74 -14.51
CA GLU A 54 -3.74 -12.00 -13.97
C GLU A 54 -4.54 -12.46 -12.73
N PRO A 55 -5.82 -12.84 -12.92
CA PRO A 55 -6.73 -13.17 -11.81
C PRO A 55 -6.34 -14.43 -11.00
N ARG A 56 -5.36 -15.22 -11.46
CA ARG A 56 -4.92 -16.48 -10.85
C ARG A 56 -3.58 -16.37 -10.12
N GLN A 57 -3.31 -15.25 -9.48
CA GLN A 57 -2.03 -14.99 -8.82
C GLN A 57 -1.85 -15.70 -7.47
N GLY A 58 -2.81 -16.52 -6.99
CA GLY A 58 -2.64 -17.27 -5.74
C GLY A 58 -2.33 -16.40 -4.51
N ALA A 59 -2.67 -15.11 -4.58
CA ALA A 59 -2.38 -14.11 -3.58
C ALA A 59 -3.45 -13.01 -3.61
N TYR A 60 -3.63 -12.37 -2.46
CA TYR A 60 -4.41 -11.15 -2.30
C TYR A 60 -3.53 -10.08 -1.69
N GLY A 61 -3.41 -8.95 -2.38
CA GLY A 61 -2.60 -7.81 -1.97
C GLY A 61 -3.48 -6.61 -1.72
N PHE A 62 -3.11 -5.82 -0.72
CA PHE A 62 -3.90 -4.69 -0.27
C PHE A 62 -3.01 -3.48 -0.04
N THR A 63 -3.36 -2.37 -0.67
CA THR A 63 -2.66 -1.09 -0.48
C THR A 63 -3.44 -0.26 0.53
N PHE A 64 -2.75 0.37 1.48
CA PHE A 64 -3.38 1.33 2.38
C PHE A 64 -3.88 2.52 1.57
N HIS A 65 -5.17 2.81 1.66
CA HIS A 65 -5.89 3.68 0.74
C HIS A 65 -6.85 4.60 1.47
N SER A 66 -7.25 5.67 0.79
CA SER A 66 -8.35 6.53 1.23
C SER A 66 -9.43 6.62 0.18
N VAL A 67 -10.66 6.66 0.65
CA VAL A 67 -11.87 6.84 -0.17
C VAL A 67 -12.72 7.95 0.44
N TRP A 68 -13.52 8.60 -0.40
CA TRP A 68 -14.37 9.71 0.00
C TRP A 68 -15.75 9.19 0.42
N LEU A 69 -16.18 9.52 1.63
CA LEU A 69 -17.61 9.42 1.99
C LEU A 69 -18.26 10.77 1.70
N SER A 70 -19.14 10.80 0.72
CA SER A 70 -19.86 12.00 0.33
C SER A 70 -20.83 12.47 1.43
N PRO A 71 -21.25 13.75 1.44
CA PRO A 71 -22.28 14.25 2.35
C PRO A 71 -23.59 13.45 2.30
N GLY A 72 -23.91 12.85 1.14
CA GLY A 72 -25.07 11.98 0.95
C GLY A 72 -24.88 10.54 1.45
N GLY A 73 -23.77 10.23 2.12
CA GLY A 73 -23.51 8.93 2.73
C GLY A 73 -23.02 7.85 1.76
N ARG A 74 -22.60 8.20 0.54
CA ARG A 74 -22.04 7.25 -0.43
C ARG A 74 -20.52 7.19 -0.32
N LEU A 75 -19.97 5.99 -0.19
CA LEU A 75 -18.53 5.75 -0.19
C LEU A 75 -18.06 5.60 -1.65
N ILE A 76 -17.08 6.38 -2.06
CA ILE A 76 -16.64 6.52 -3.46
C ILE A 76 -15.11 6.56 -3.49
N ASP A 77 -14.51 5.74 -4.36
CA ASP A 77 -13.10 5.83 -4.66
C ASP A 77 -12.87 6.88 -5.75
N VAL A 78 -12.36 8.04 -5.34
CA VAL A 78 -12.10 9.19 -6.23
C VAL A 78 -10.64 9.24 -6.68
N SER A 79 -9.80 8.31 -6.20
CA SER A 79 -8.37 8.35 -6.45
C SER A 79 -8.04 7.65 -7.78
N PRO A 80 -7.28 8.29 -8.68
CA PRO A 80 -6.89 7.69 -9.95
C PRO A 80 -5.98 6.47 -9.75
N HIS A 81 -6.41 5.28 -10.20
CA HIS A 81 -5.59 4.06 -10.24
C HIS A 81 -6.09 3.03 -11.27
N ALA A 82 -5.31 1.96 -11.49
CA ALA A 82 -5.61 0.88 -12.44
C ALA A 82 -6.18 -0.41 -11.78
N PHE A 83 -6.32 -0.44 -10.46
CA PHE A 83 -6.82 -1.63 -9.73
C PHE A 83 -8.34 -1.84 -9.77
N SER A 84 -9.10 -0.88 -10.29
CA SER A 84 -10.57 -0.97 -10.36
C SER A 84 -11.03 -1.77 -11.56
N CYS A 85 -12.10 -2.54 -11.38
CA CYS A 85 -12.74 -3.35 -12.42
C CYS A 85 -14.11 -2.78 -12.74
N ASP A 86 -14.38 -2.46 -14.01
CA ASP A 86 -15.69 -1.99 -14.48
C ASP A 86 -16.24 -0.79 -13.69
N GLY A 87 -15.36 0.09 -13.20
CA GLY A 87 -15.72 1.25 -12.38
C GLY A 87 -15.98 0.92 -10.90
N TRP A 88 -15.45 -0.20 -10.40
CA TRP A 88 -15.59 -0.61 -9.00
C TRP A 88 -14.26 -0.98 -8.35
N SER A 89 -14.13 -0.61 -7.08
CA SER A 89 -13.01 -0.95 -6.19
C SER A 89 -13.51 -1.85 -5.05
N VAL A 90 -12.68 -2.81 -4.62
CA VAL A 90 -12.92 -3.58 -3.38
C VAL A 90 -12.13 -2.94 -2.25
N PHE A 91 -12.84 -2.39 -1.27
CA PHE A 91 -12.26 -1.61 -0.17
C PHE A 91 -12.68 -2.17 1.19
N ILE A 92 -11.73 -2.31 2.11
CA ILE A 92 -11.98 -2.75 3.49
C ILE A 92 -11.67 -1.55 4.41
N PRO A 93 -12.68 -0.89 5.00
CA PRO A 93 -12.44 0.20 5.95
C PRO A 93 -11.57 -0.25 7.12
N ASP A 94 -10.73 0.65 7.61
CA ASP A 94 -9.89 0.43 8.79
C ASP A 94 -10.04 1.63 9.74
N ALA A 95 -10.75 1.41 10.86
CA ALA A 95 -10.98 2.45 11.86
C ALA A 95 -9.77 2.69 12.77
N ARG A 96 -8.73 1.85 12.71
CA ARG A 96 -7.57 1.90 13.62
C ARG A 96 -6.41 2.69 13.06
N ARG A 97 -6.39 2.91 11.74
CA ARG A 97 -5.27 3.52 11.01
C ARG A 97 -5.74 4.73 10.23
N CYS A 98 -4.92 5.78 10.23
CA CYS A 98 -5.09 6.97 9.41
C CYS A 98 -3.75 7.41 8.83
N TYR A 99 -3.78 8.16 7.74
CA TYR A 99 -2.59 8.82 7.23
C TYR A 99 -2.23 10.03 8.10
N ASP A 100 -0.95 10.14 8.45
CA ASP A 100 -0.42 11.33 9.11
C ASP A 100 0.17 12.28 8.06
N PHE A 101 -0.59 13.33 7.74
CA PHE A 101 -0.17 14.36 6.80
C PHE A 101 0.98 15.23 7.32
N ALA A 102 1.11 15.42 8.63
CA ALA A 102 2.16 16.27 9.20
C ALA A 102 3.51 15.54 9.16
N GLY A 103 3.51 14.25 9.49
CA GLY A 103 4.69 13.39 9.45
C GLY A 103 4.95 12.71 8.11
N GLU A 104 4.06 12.85 7.13
CA GLU A 104 4.06 12.14 5.84
C GLU A 104 4.19 10.61 6.01
N ARG A 105 3.41 10.05 6.96
CA ARG A 105 3.46 8.64 7.36
C ARG A 105 2.20 7.88 6.99
N GLY A 106 2.38 6.83 6.19
CA GLY A 106 1.34 5.90 5.79
C GLY A 106 1.64 4.48 6.23
N TYR A 107 0.99 3.51 5.58
CA TYR A 107 1.22 2.10 5.85
C TYR A 107 1.64 1.33 4.60
N ASN A 108 2.59 0.41 4.77
CA ASN A 108 3.01 -0.52 3.72
C ASN A 108 1.82 -1.36 3.25
N ALA A 109 1.94 -1.93 2.05
CA ALA A 109 0.94 -2.86 1.57
C ALA A 109 0.92 -4.13 2.42
N LEU A 110 -0.19 -4.84 2.35
CA LEU A 110 -0.42 -6.12 2.98
C LEU A 110 -0.57 -7.20 1.91
N VAL A 111 -0.13 -8.42 2.18
CA VAL A 111 -0.30 -9.55 1.27
C VAL A 111 -0.63 -10.84 2.00
N ILE A 112 -1.50 -11.64 1.38
CA ILE A 112 -1.85 -13.00 1.78
C ILE A 112 -1.57 -13.91 0.58
N TYR A 113 -0.66 -14.86 0.73
CA TYR A 113 -0.46 -15.92 -0.25
C TYR A 113 -1.40 -17.08 0.07
N THR A 114 -2.26 -17.48 -0.86
CA THR A 114 -3.25 -18.53 -0.64
C THR A 114 -2.81 -19.89 -1.15
N ASP A 115 -1.88 -19.92 -2.10
CA ASP A 115 -1.33 -21.13 -2.70
C ASP A 115 -0.01 -21.57 -2.05
N ALA A 116 0.16 -22.88 -1.86
CA ALA A 116 1.35 -23.45 -1.23
C ALA A 116 2.60 -23.39 -2.13
N ARG A 117 2.44 -23.56 -3.45
CA ARG A 117 3.56 -23.48 -4.39
C ARG A 117 4.07 -22.05 -4.49
N LEU A 118 3.17 -21.08 -4.56
CA LEU A 118 3.53 -19.67 -4.55
C LEU A 118 4.17 -19.26 -3.23
N SER A 119 3.64 -19.71 -2.09
CA SER A 119 4.26 -19.44 -0.79
C SER A 119 5.71 -19.96 -0.74
N ALA A 120 5.96 -21.17 -1.23
CA ALA A 120 7.31 -21.74 -1.32
C ALA A 120 8.22 -20.95 -2.27
N HIS A 121 7.71 -20.53 -3.43
CA HIS A 121 8.45 -19.72 -4.39
C HIS A 121 8.84 -18.36 -3.80
N VAL A 122 7.90 -17.67 -3.16
CA VAL A 122 8.14 -16.38 -2.51
C VAL A 122 9.09 -16.53 -1.33
N GLN A 123 9.03 -17.63 -0.58
CA GLN A 123 10.01 -17.93 0.46
C GLN A 123 11.43 -18.04 -0.11
N GLN A 124 11.61 -18.68 -1.26
CA GLN A 124 12.92 -18.77 -1.93
C GLN A 124 13.43 -17.39 -2.37
N LEU A 125 12.56 -16.55 -2.95
CA LEU A 125 12.93 -15.22 -3.43
C LEU A 125 13.23 -14.24 -2.29
N SER A 126 12.35 -14.19 -1.28
CA SER A 126 12.47 -13.24 -0.16
C SER A 126 13.49 -13.68 0.89
N GLY A 127 13.83 -14.98 0.95
CA GLY A 127 14.62 -15.56 2.04
C GLY A 127 13.88 -15.52 3.39
N PHE A 128 12.56 -15.39 3.38
CA PHE A 128 11.72 -15.28 4.57
C PHE A 128 10.70 -16.44 4.62
N PRO A 129 10.47 -17.11 5.77
CA PRO A 129 9.48 -18.18 5.86
C PRO A 129 8.04 -17.70 5.58
N VAL A 130 7.46 -18.13 4.46
CA VAL A 130 6.09 -17.75 4.06
C VAL A 130 5.14 -18.92 4.29
N LYS A 131 4.08 -18.66 5.05
CA LYS A 131 3.01 -19.62 5.33
C LYS A 131 1.78 -19.26 4.48
N PRO A 132 1.15 -20.24 3.83
CA PRO A 132 -0.13 -20.01 3.16
C PRO A 132 -1.17 -19.46 4.13
N ARG A 133 -1.99 -18.54 3.65
CA ARG A 133 -3.10 -17.88 4.36
C ARG A 133 -2.67 -17.05 5.58
N ALA A 134 -1.38 -16.81 5.75
CA ALA A 134 -0.88 -15.84 6.71
C ALA A 134 -0.79 -14.45 6.08
N LEU A 135 -0.92 -13.44 6.92
CA LEU A 135 -0.86 -12.04 6.52
C LEU A 135 0.53 -11.45 6.78
N TYR A 136 1.04 -10.72 5.81
CA TYR A 136 2.35 -10.08 5.86
C TYR A 136 2.27 -8.62 5.46
N TRP A 137 3.09 -7.78 6.10
CA TRP A 137 3.50 -6.52 5.51
C TRP A 137 4.40 -6.81 4.31
N THR A 138 4.19 -6.09 3.22
CA THR A 138 5.00 -6.20 2.00
C THR A 138 5.46 -4.83 1.54
N SER A 139 6.73 -4.77 1.16
CA SER A 139 7.33 -3.63 0.48
C SER A 139 8.35 -4.15 -0.52
N GLN A 140 8.14 -3.85 -1.81
CA GLN A 140 8.91 -4.45 -2.90
C GLN A 140 8.91 -5.99 -2.82
N LEU A 141 10.09 -6.62 -2.69
CA LEU A 141 10.28 -8.06 -2.56
C LEU A 141 10.39 -8.53 -1.10
N TYR A 142 10.27 -7.63 -0.13
CA TYR A 142 10.47 -7.94 1.29
C TYR A 142 9.15 -8.13 2.03
N LEU A 143 9.18 -9.10 2.95
CA LEU A 143 8.04 -9.49 3.77
C LEU A 143 8.39 -9.43 5.25
N LEU A 144 7.46 -8.95 6.06
CA LEU A 144 7.52 -9.01 7.53
C LEU A 144 6.18 -9.49 8.08
N PRO A 145 6.15 -10.33 9.14
CA PRO A 145 4.92 -10.65 9.84
C PRO A 145 4.23 -9.40 10.38
N VAL A 146 2.91 -9.36 10.32
CA VAL A 146 2.14 -8.21 10.86
C VAL A 146 2.30 -7.99 12.36
N GLY A 147 2.74 -9.01 13.11
CA GLY A 147 3.05 -8.90 14.53
C GLY A 147 4.48 -8.42 14.85
N ALA A 148 5.37 -8.36 13.86
CA ALA A 148 6.79 -8.01 14.04
C ALA A 148 7.11 -6.57 13.61
N TYR A 149 6.18 -5.88 12.96
CA TYR A 149 6.37 -4.54 12.42
C TYR A 149 5.03 -3.79 12.41
N GLU A 150 5.05 -2.47 12.66
CA GLU A 150 3.83 -1.65 12.68
C GLU A 150 3.27 -1.39 11.28
N GLY A 151 4.09 -1.59 10.24
CA GLY A 151 3.73 -1.32 8.86
C GLY A 151 3.84 0.14 8.47
N ARG A 152 4.45 1.01 9.28
CA ARG A 152 4.48 2.46 9.03
C ARG A 152 5.68 2.86 8.18
N PHE A 153 5.43 3.53 7.07
CA PHE A 153 6.49 4.08 6.22
C PHE A 153 6.34 5.60 6.07
N ARG A 154 7.47 6.26 5.77
CA ARG A 154 7.54 7.68 5.41
C ARG A 154 7.71 7.80 3.91
N ARG A 155 7.08 8.79 3.29
CA ARG A 155 7.22 8.97 1.84
C ARG A 155 8.67 9.34 1.46
N ALA A 156 9.36 8.45 0.74
CA ALA A 156 10.75 8.66 0.32
C ALA A 156 11.02 10.04 -0.29
N SER A 157 10.17 10.50 -1.22
CA SER A 157 10.33 11.78 -1.92
C SER A 157 10.32 13.01 -0.99
N ARG A 158 9.84 12.88 0.25
CA ARG A 158 9.85 13.93 1.27
C ARG A 158 11.04 13.82 2.24
N HIS A 159 11.75 12.71 2.21
CA HIS A 159 12.84 12.38 3.14
C HIS A 159 14.17 12.10 2.43
N VAL A 160 14.33 12.53 1.18
CA VAL A 160 15.55 12.29 0.39
C VAL A 160 16.84 12.69 1.14
N PRO A 161 16.97 13.91 1.72
CA PRO A 161 18.20 14.29 2.41
C PRO A 161 18.54 13.39 3.61
N GLU A 162 17.51 12.94 4.33
CA GLU A 162 17.67 12.00 5.45
C GLU A 162 18.17 10.64 4.96
N ILE A 163 17.61 10.15 3.85
CA ILE A 163 17.98 8.87 3.25
C ILE A 163 19.43 8.94 2.73
N GLU A 164 19.79 9.98 1.98
CA GLU A 164 21.15 10.16 1.45
C GLU A 164 22.18 10.18 2.57
N ALA A 165 21.94 10.98 3.62
CA ALA A 165 22.86 11.09 4.76
C ALA A 165 22.98 9.78 5.55
N ARG A 166 21.86 9.10 5.81
CA ARG A 166 21.83 7.90 6.66
C ARG A 166 22.44 6.68 5.99
N TYR A 167 22.23 6.53 4.68
CA TYR A 167 22.61 5.34 3.94
C TYR A 167 23.81 5.58 3.00
N ALA A 168 24.38 6.78 3.01
CA ALA A 168 25.44 7.21 2.08
C ALA A 168 25.06 6.97 0.61
N LEU A 169 23.80 7.28 0.27
CA LEU A 169 23.24 7.15 -1.08
C LEU A 169 23.17 8.52 -1.77
N LYS A 170 22.85 8.51 -3.07
CA LYS A 170 22.61 9.72 -3.86
C LYS A 170 21.29 9.62 -4.61
N PHE A 171 20.49 10.68 -4.59
CA PHE A 171 19.26 10.80 -5.36
C PHE A 171 19.53 11.62 -6.63
N GLU A 172 19.40 10.97 -7.78
CA GLU A 172 19.70 11.58 -9.08
C GLU A 172 18.74 11.04 -10.15
N GLY A 173 18.22 11.93 -10.99
CA GLY A 173 17.28 11.54 -12.06
C GLY A 173 16.00 10.84 -11.55
N GLY A 174 15.54 11.16 -10.34
CA GLY A 174 14.35 10.55 -9.74
C GLY A 174 14.58 9.18 -9.12
N ARG A 175 15.83 8.73 -8.95
CA ARG A 175 16.16 7.40 -8.41
C ARG A 175 17.26 7.49 -7.35
N LEU A 176 17.25 6.54 -6.41
CA LEU A 176 18.35 6.32 -5.48
C LEU A 176 19.43 5.45 -6.12
N LEU A 177 20.66 5.96 -6.13
CA LEU A 177 21.85 5.28 -6.60
C LEU A 177 22.64 4.71 -5.42
N GLY A 178 23.33 3.59 -5.64
CA GLY A 178 24.16 2.93 -4.62
C GLY A 178 23.43 1.93 -3.72
N THR A 179 22.16 1.61 -4.00
CA THR A 179 21.36 0.67 -3.18
C THR A 179 21.89 -0.77 -3.20
N ASP A 180 22.71 -1.11 -4.19
CA ASP A 180 23.44 -2.37 -4.32
C ASP A 180 24.55 -2.52 -3.28
N THR A 181 25.14 -1.41 -2.81
CA THR A 181 26.17 -1.40 -1.75
C THR A 181 25.61 -1.66 -0.35
N LEU A 182 24.29 -1.58 -0.19
CA LEU A 182 23.63 -1.77 1.10
C LEU A 182 23.57 -3.24 1.49
N SER A 183 23.75 -3.51 2.78
CA SER A 183 23.42 -4.81 3.36
C SER A 183 21.94 -5.16 3.14
N ARG A 184 21.59 -6.44 3.21
CA ARG A 184 20.19 -6.87 3.13
C ARG A 184 19.32 -6.23 4.22
N ALA A 185 19.86 -6.07 5.43
CA ALA A 185 19.16 -5.43 6.54
C ALA A 185 18.84 -3.96 6.24
N GLN A 186 19.80 -3.20 5.70
CA GLN A 186 19.58 -1.81 5.29
C GLN A 186 18.58 -1.69 4.15
N ARG A 187 18.59 -2.61 3.17
CA ARG A 187 17.59 -2.62 2.09
C ARG A 187 16.18 -2.90 2.60
N ILE A 188 16.03 -3.83 3.55
CA ILE A 188 14.74 -4.08 4.23
C ILE A 188 14.29 -2.84 4.97
N GLU A 189 15.20 -2.19 5.71
CA GLU A 189 14.88 -0.97 6.43
C GLU A 189 14.42 0.14 5.47
N LEU A 190 15.15 0.34 4.37
CA LEU A 190 14.82 1.33 3.35
C LEU A 190 13.45 1.05 2.71
N ALA A 191 13.20 -0.22 2.35
CA ALA A 191 11.93 -0.64 1.76
C ALA A 191 10.76 -0.45 2.72
N PHE A 192 10.88 -0.87 3.98
CA PHE A 192 9.77 -0.76 4.92
C PHE A 192 9.57 0.66 5.44
N ASN A 193 10.65 1.38 5.77
CA ASN A 193 10.53 2.71 6.37
C ASN A 193 10.35 3.84 5.35
N TYR A 194 10.70 3.63 4.07
CA TYR A 194 10.59 4.68 3.04
C TYR A 194 9.87 4.25 1.76
N GLY A 195 9.55 2.97 1.58
CA GLY A 195 8.85 2.47 0.39
C GLY A 195 9.72 2.40 -0.87
N ILE A 196 11.03 2.20 -0.72
CA ILE A 196 12.01 2.15 -1.83
C ILE A 196 12.52 0.73 -2.04
#